data_AF-A0A964BRD7-F1
#
_entry.id   AF-A0A964BRD7-F1
#
_cell.length_a   1.000
_cell.length_b   1.000
_cell.length_c   1.000
_cell.angle_alpha   90.00
_cell.angle_beta   90.00
_cell.angle_gamma   90.00
#
_symmetry.space_group_name_H-M   'P 1'
#
loop_
_entity.id
_entity.type
_entity.pdbx_description
1 polymer ?
#
loop_
_entity_poly.entity_id
_entity_poly.type
_entity_poly.pdbx_seq_one_letter_code
_entity_poly.pdbx_strand_id
1 'polypeptide(L)' 'MSNNDAIANYDDWVKVYDLGESYQQQQQWQQAAIFFHKAIQLRPDFFWSYHHLADALTKLQQWDRAVLVYRRA' A
#
# COMPACT_ATOMS: atom_id res chain seq x y z
N MET A 1 -16.91 -15.92 -19.36
CA MET A 1 -16.10 -14.81 -18.81
C MET A 1 -14.92 -15.46 -18.10
N SER A 2 -13.77 -15.42 -18.75
CA SER A 2 -12.65 -16.32 -18.45
C SER A 2 -11.98 -15.99 -17.12
N ASN A 3 -11.61 -17.06 -16.42
CA ASN A 3 -10.97 -17.12 -15.10
C ASN A 3 -9.54 -16.53 -15.05
N ASN A 4 -9.15 -15.70 -16.03
CA ASN A 4 -7.79 -15.17 -16.21
C ASN A 4 -7.61 -13.73 -15.68
N ASP A 5 -8.68 -12.93 -15.58
CA ASP A 5 -8.57 -11.55 -15.08
C ASP A 5 -8.33 -11.50 -13.56
N ALA A 6 -8.80 -12.52 -12.82
CA ALA A 6 -8.57 -12.65 -11.38
C ALA A 6 -7.12 -13.06 -11.04
N ILE A 7 -6.47 -13.86 -11.89
CA ILE A 7 -5.10 -14.33 -11.67
C ILE A 7 -4.08 -13.23 -12.06
N ALA A 8 -4.36 -12.45 -13.12
CA ALA A 8 -3.53 -11.31 -13.50
C ALA A 8 -3.52 -10.20 -12.42
N ASN A 9 -4.67 -9.92 -11.80
CA ASN A 9 -4.77 -8.92 -10.74
C ASN A 9 -4.12 -9.34 -9.41
N TYR A 10 -4.07 -10.63 -9.09
CA TYR A 10 -3.45 -11.10 -7.84
C TYR A 10 -1.97 -10.73 -7.78
N ASP A 11 -1.24 -10.88 -8.90
CA ASP A 11 0.18 -10.61 -8.94
C ASP A 11 0.51 -9.11 -8.92
N ASP A 12 -0.38 -8.26 -9.42
CA ASP A 12 -0.08 -6.85 -9.63
C ASP A 12 -0.11 -6.04 -8.32
N TRP A 13 -1.05 -6.30 -7.42
CA TRP A 13 -1.06 -5.64 -6.11
C TRP A 13 0.08 -6.14 -5.22
N VAL A 14 0.46 -7.43 -5.30
CA VAL A 14 1.58 -8.00 -4.54
C VAL A 14 2.88 -7.34 -4.96
N LYS A 15 3.18 -7.27 -6.27
CA LYS A 15 4.40 -6.60 -6.77
C LYS A 15 4.47 -5.13 -6.36
N VAL A 16 3.36 -4.43 -6.41
CA VAL A 16 3.27 -3.02 -5.99
C VAL A 16 3.47 -2.88 -4.47
N TYR A 17 2.91 -3.80 -3.68
CA TYR A 17 3.11 -3.86 -2.24
C TYR A 17 4.58 -4.13 -1.88
N ASP A 18 5.21 -5.14 -2.49
CA ASP A 18 6.61 -5.50 -2.26
C ASP A 18 7.57 -4.36 -2.61
N LEU A 19 7.28 -3.60 -3.67
CA LEU A 19 8.01 -2.37 -3.99
C LEU A 19 7.88 -1.33 -2.87
N GLY A 20 6.68 -1.16 -2.32
CA GLY A 20 6.44 -0.32 -1.15
C GLY A 20 7.29 -0.73 0.05
N GLU A 21 7.33 -2.03 0.36
CA GLU A 21 8.18 -2.58 1.43
C GLU A 21 9.67 -2.34 1.18
N SER A 22 10.13 -2.52 -0.06
CA SER A 22 11.52 -2.26 -0.44
C SER A 22 11.91 -0.79 -0.24
N TYR A 23 11.03 0.16 -0.61
CA TYR A 23 11.25 1.57 -0.32
C TYR A 23 11.19 1.88 1.18
N GLN A 24 10.30 1.20 1.93
CA GLN A 24 10.20 1.33 3.38
C GLN A 24 11.50 0.90 4.07
N GLN A 25 12.09 -0.22 3.66
CA GLN A 25 13.38 -0.72 4.18
C GLN A 25 14.52 0.28 3.93
N GLN A 26 14.46 1.00 2.81
CA GLN A 26 15.40 2.07 2.45
C GLN A 26 15.06 3.42 3.11
N GLN A 27 14.02 3.48 3.96
CA GLN A 27 13.51 4.70 4.59
C GLN A 27 13.08 5.79 3.57
N GLN A 28 12.78 5.39 2.34
CA GLN A 28 12.24 6.26 1.29
C GLN A 28 10.72 6.35 1.46
N TRP A 29 10.31 7.03 2.54
CA TRP A 29 8.92 6.99 3.02
C TRP A 29 7.92 7.58 2.03
N GLN A 30 8.28 8.62 1.25
CA GLN A 30 7.37 9.15 0.22
C GLN A 30 7.06 8.10 -0.85
N GLN A 31 8.09 7.42 -1.37
CA GLN A 31 7.93 6.37 -2.38
C GLN A 31 7.12 5.21 -1.81
N ALA A 32 7.45 4.76 -0.60
CA ALA A 32 6.71 3.70 0.08
C ALA A 32 5.21 4.02 0.16
N ALA A 33 4.84 5.24 0.58
CA ALA A 33 3.46 5.69 0.64
C ALA A 33 2.75 5.67 -0.73
N ILE A 34 3.43 6.06 -1.81
CA ILE A 34 2.86 6.02 -3.17
C ILE A 34 2.52 4.57 -3.57
N PHE A 35 3.45 3.64 -3.33
CA PHE A 35 3.25 2.24 -3.69
C PHE A 35 2.19 1.57 -2.84
N PHE A 36 2.16 1.78 -1.52
CA PHE A 36 1.09 1.25 -0.67
C PHE A 36 -0.28 1.81 -1.03
N HIS A 37 -0.38 3.10 -1.37
CA HIS A 37 -1.64 3.68 -1.87
C HIS A 37 -2.08 3.02 -3.19
N LYS A 38 -1.15 2.73 -4.10
CA LYS A 38 -1.46 2.01 -5.34
C LYS A 38 -1.88 0.56 -5.06
N ALA A 39 -1.25 -0.12 -4.10
CA ALA A 39 -1.66 -1.46 -3.66
C ALA A 39 -3.10 -1.46 -3.13
N ILE A 40 -3.50 -0.44 -2.35
CA ILE A 40 -4.89 -0.25 -1.89
C ILE A 40 -5.85 -0.10 -3.07
N GLN A 41 -5.49 0.66 -4.11
CA GLN A 41 -6.35 0.84 -5.29
C GLN A 41 -6.57 -0.46 -6.07
N LEU A 42 -5.56 -1.33 -6.10
CA LEU A 42 -5.64 -2.63 -6.77
C LEU A 42 -6.34 -3.68 -5.90
N ARG A 43 -6.11 -3.63 -4.58
CA ARG A 43 -6.65 -4.57 -3.60
C ARG A 43 -7.05 -3.86 -2.29
N PRO A 44 -8.27 -3.30 -2.24
CA PRO A 44 -8.74 -2.54 -1.08
C PRO A 44 -9.10 -3.40 0.14
N ASP A 45 -9.18 -4.74 0.01
CA ASP A 45 -9.41 -5.68 1.12
C ASP A 45 -8.10 -6.08 1.83
N PHE A 46 -6.93 -5.66 1.32
CA PHE A 46 -5.64 -6.05 1.89
C PHE A 46 -5.18 -5.09 2.99
N PHE A 47 -5.55 -5.42 4.22
CA PHE A 47 -5.26 -4.65 5.45
C PHE A 47 -3.80 -4.15 5.55
N TRP A 48 -2.81 -4.99 5.21
CA TRP A 48 -1.40 -4.63 5.34
C TRP A 48 -1.02 -3.40 4.51
N SER A 49 -1.62 -3.18 3.33
CA SER A 49 -1.32 -1.98 2.55
C SER A 49 -1.76 -0.70 3.25
N TYR A 50 -2.85 -0.73 4.02
CA TYR A 50 -3.28 0.41 4.83
C TYR A 50 -2.36 0.63 6.03
N HIS A 51 -2.01 -0.45 6.73
CA HIS A 51 -1.08 -0.38 7.86
C HIS A 51 0.26 0.24 7.44
N HIS A 52 0.86 -0.27 6.37
CA HIS A 52 2.14 0.22 5.87
C HIS A 52 2.07 1.64 5.28
N LEU A 53 0.96 2.01 4.63
CA LEU A 53 0.73 3.40 4.21
C LEU A 53 0.68 4.34 5.42
N ALA A 54 -0.06 3.97 6.47
CA ALA A 54 -0.19 4.80 7.65
C ALA A 54 1.13 4.92 8.42
N ASP A 55 1.94 3.86 8.47
CA ASP A 55 3.30 3.89 9.01
C ASP A 55 4.24 4.79 8.20
N ALA A 56 4.19 4.71 6.85
CA ALA A 56 4.97 5.60 6.00
C ALA A 56 4.57 7.07 6.20
N LEU A 57 3.27 7.37 6.30
CA LEU A 57 2.75 8.72 6.58
C LEU A 57 3.15 9.22 7.97
N THR A 58 3.17 8.34 8.96
CA THR A 58 3.67 8.60 10.33
C THR A 58 5.15 9.01 10.29
N LYS A 59 5.99 8.29 9.54
CA LYS A 59 7.42 8.65 9.38
C LYS A 59 7.62 9.97 8.64
N LEU A 60 6.70 10.33 7.74
CA LEU A 60 6.66 11.61 7.05
C LEU A 60 6.03 12.75 7.88
N GLN A 61 5.62 12.48 9.12
CA GLN A 61 4.92 13.42 10.00
C GLN A 61 3.59 13.94 9.43
N GLN A 62 2.98 13.18 8.52
CA GLN A 62 1.66 13.45 7.96
C GLN A 62 0.56 12.78 8.81
N TRP A 63 0.52 13.13 10.09
CA TRP A 63 -0.28 12.46 11.12
C TRP A 63 -1.78 12.44 10.80
N ASP A 64 -2.34 13.55 10.32
CA ASP A 64 -3.75 13.64 9.96
C ASP A 64 -4.13 12.64 8.88
N ARG A 65 -3.25 12.46 7.89
CA ARG A 65 -3.45 11.48 6.81
C ARG A 65 -3.29 10.05 7.33
N ALA A 66 -2.30 9.80 8.20
CA ALA A 66 -2.11 8.49 8.80
C ALA A 66 -3.35 8.02 9.58
N VAL A 67 -3.96 8.90 10.38
CA VAL A 67 -5.20 8.61 11.11
C VAL A 67 -6.35 8.27 10.16
N LEU A 68 -6.50 9.02 9.07
CA LEU A 68 -7.55 8.74 8.07
C LEU A 68 -7.36 7.38 7.39
N VAL A 69 -6.11 7.00 7.11
CA VAL A 69 -5.80 5.69 6.53
C VAL A 69 -6.08 4.58 7.54
N TYR A 70 -5.65 4.73 8.80
CA TYR A 70 -5.91 3.76 9.85
C TYR A 70 -7.39 3.51 10.11
N ARG A 71 -8.24 4.53 9.96
CA ARG A 71 -9.70 4.39 10.09
C ARG A 71 -10.36 3.64 8.92
N ARG A 72 -9.65 3.49 7.80
CA ARG A 72 -10.13 2.80 6.59
C ARG A 72 -9.58 1.38 6.47
N ALA A 73 -8.52 1.06 7.20
CA ALA A 73 -7.93 -0.28 7.30
C ALA A 73 -8.92 -1.24 7.98
#